data_AF-A0A0U1KPV1-F1
#
_entry.id   AF-A0A0U1KPV1-F1
#
_cell.length_a   1.000
_cell.length_b   1.000
_cell.length_c   1.000
_cell.angle_alpha   90.00
_cell.angle_beta   90.00
_cell.angle_gamma   90.00
#
_symmetry.space_group_name_H-M   'P 1'
#
loop_
_entity.id
_entity.type
_entity.pdbx_description
1 polymer ?
#
loop_
_entity_poly.entity_id
_entity_poly.type
_entity_poly.pdbx_seq_one_letter_code
_entity_poly.pdbx_strand_id
1 'polypeptide(L)'
;MKFYQRLKNVMLELSVEESTQANEYGKEVIKETYEYILKGRYTNIKHKQIILNNIELSPKEIAKQYHQSEQAITKARYRIFKDLESRLSKNYLSYLEQRDWVKAADLLFLAKSHNLSQNYLLDSFLKELNQSIRNQNKLAYTSYQLKDCAKELKLLRLYSYPMMSDLLSEFDSSSLQKLVFLILLLDGKVGSSTDRHQLFRILANGNHQ
;
A
#
# COMPACT_ATOMS: atom_id res chain seq x y z
N MET A 1 12.98 0.39 -16.52
CA MET A 1 13.34 1.69 -17.12
C MET A 1 12.16 2.66 -17.15
N LYS A 2 10.99 2.25 -17.66
CA LYS A 2 9.81 3.15 -17.80
C LYS A 2 9.35 3.82 -16.49
N PHE A 3 9.40 3.16 -15.33
CA PHE A 3 8.84 3.74 -14.09
C PHE A 3 9.54 5.03 -13.65
N TYR A 4 10.86 4.97 -13.43
CA TYR A 4 11.63 6.10 -12.90
C TYR A 4 11.68 7.28 -13.87
N GLN A 5 11.79 7.00 -15.17
CA GLN A 5 11.75 8.03 -16.21
C GLN A 5 10.39 8.74 -16.25
N ARG A 6 9.28 8.00 -16.15
CA ARG A 6 7.93 8.59 -16.06
C ARG A 6 7.78 9.45 -14.82
N LEU A 7 8.22 8.97 -13.66
CA LEU A 7 8.19 9.77 -12.42
C LEU A 7 8.97 11.08 -12.55
N LYS A 8 10.17 11.03 -13.17
CA LYS A 8 10.99 12.20 -13.44
C LYS A 8 10.29 13.19 -14.36
N ASN A 9 9.62 12.71 -15.40
CA ASN A 9 8.85 13.57 -16.30
C ASN A 9 7.71 14.28 -15.57
N VAL A 10 6.96 13.57 -14.71
CA VAL A 10 5.91 14.20 -13.89
C VAL A 10 6.49 15.31 -13.01
N MET A 11 7.66 15.11 -12.40
CA MET A 11 8.32 16.15 -11.59
C MET A 11 8.74 17.36 -12.43
N LEU A 12 9.28 17.14 -13.63
CA LEU A 12 9.70 18.21 -14.53
C LEU A 12 8.50 19.03 -15.01
N GLU A 13 7.42 18.37 -15.42
CA GLU A 13 6.15 19.04 -15.79
C GLU A 13 5.63 19.88 -14.62
N LEU A 14 5.55 19.31 -13.41
CA LEU A 14 5.03 20.01 -12.24
C LEU A 14 5.92 21.19 -11.78
N SER A 15 7.21 21.18 -12.14
CA SER A 15 8.14 22.27 -11.80
C SER A 15 7.92 23.56 -12.60
N VAL A 16 7.26 23.46 -13.76
CA VAL A 16 6.95 24.60 -14.64
C VAL A 16 5.48 25.03 -14.57
N GLU A 17 4.64 24.26 -13.87
CA GLU A 17 3.24 24.59 -13.63
C GLU A 17 3.08 25.69 -12.56
N GLU A 18 1.91 26.35 -12.57
CA GLU A 18 1.57 27.37 -11.58
C GLU A 18 1.55 26.80 -10.15
N SER A 19 1.98 27.62 -9.18
CA SER A 19 1.98 27.27 -7.76
C SER A 19 0.56 27.37 -7.19
N THR A 20 -0.19 26.29 -7.33
CA THR A 20 -1.48 26.07 -6.67
C THR A 20 -1.32 25.15 -5.47
N GLN A 21 -2.25 25.18 -4.52
CA GLN A 21 -2.24 24.26 -3.38
C GLN A 21 -2.19 22.78 -3.81
N ALA A 22 -2.93 22.44 -4.88
CA ALA A 22 -2.91 21.09 -5.43
C ALA A 22 -1.54 20.72 -6.01
N ASN A 23 -0.87 21.64 -6.69
CA ASN A 23 0.44 21.39 -7.28
C ASN A 23 1.55 21.33 -6.24
N GLU A 24 1.49 22.17 -5.19
CA GLU A 24 2.41 22.07 -4.06
C GLU A 24 2.26 20.71 -3.35
N TYR A 25 1.03 20.26 -3.11
CA TYR A 25 0.78 18.91 -2.59
C TYR A 25 1.31 17.82 -3.53
N GLY A 26 1.14 17.97 -4.85
CA GLY A 26 1.73 17.08 -5.85
C GLY A 26 3.26 16.99 -5.75
N LYS A 27 3.96 18.11 -5.53
CA LYS A 27 5.42 18.15 -5.33
C LYS A 27 5.84 17.40 -4.08
N GLU A 28 5.08 17.55 -2.99
CA GLU A 28 5.30 16.78 -1.74
C GLU A 28 5.14 15.28 -1.97
N VAL A 29 4.05 14.86 -2.63
CA VAL A 29 3.81 13.44 -2.95
C VAL A 29 4.97 12.86 -3.77
N ILE A 30 5.40 13.55 -4.83
CA ILE A 30 6.51 13.11 -5.69
C ILE A 30 7.81 13.02 -4.90
N LYS A 31 8.14 14.03 -4.09
CA LYS A 31 9.32 14.03 -3.23
C LYS A 31 9.30 12.81 -2.29
N GLU A 32 8.17 12.55 -1.66
CA GLU A 32 7.99 11.39 -0.81
C GLU A 32 8.10 10.06 -1.56
N THR A 33 7.65 9.99 -2.82
CA THR A 33 7.84 8.83 -3.69
C THR A 33 9.32 8.57 -3.93
N TYR A 34 10.08 9.62 -4.28
CA TYR A 34 11.53 9.52 -4.50
C TYR A 34 12.25 9.02 -3.25
N GLU A 35 11.94 9.58 -2.09
CA GLU A 35 12.51 9.11 -0.83
C GLU A 35 12.19 7.64 -0.56
N TYR A 36 10.94 7.23 -0.81
CA TYR A 36 10.52 5.85 -0.64
C TYR A 36 11.31 4.90 -1.55
N ILE A 37 11.48 5.28 -2.82
CA ILE A 37 12.29 4.54 -3.81
C ILE A 37 13.74 4.41 -3.31
N LEU A 38 14.40 5.51 -2.96
CA LEU A 38 15.81 5.53 -2.58
C LEU A 38 16.08 4.77 -1.27
N LYS A 39 15.16 4.85 -0.30
CA LYS A 39 15.24 4.08 0.95
C LYS A 39 15.17 2.57 0.68
N GLY A 40 14.49 2.14 -0.39
CA GLY A 40 14.48 0.75 -0.84
C GLY A 40 13.94 -0.26 0.18
N ARG A 41 13.14 0.18 1.17
CA ARG A 41 12.63 -0.70 2.25
C ARG A 41 11.66 -1.77 1.75
N TYR A 42 11.11 -1.58 0.56
CA TYR A 42 10.16 -2.49 -0.08
C TYR A 42 10.79 -3.74 -0.73
N THR A 43 12.12 -3.82 -0.80
CA THR A 43 12.81 -4.91 -1.50
C THR A 43 14.09 -5.35 -0.79
N ASN A 44 14.35 -6.66 -0.85
CA ASN A 44 15.53 -7.31 -0.24
C ASN A 44 16.49 -7.86 -1.30
N ILE A 45 16.41 -7.37 -2.54
CA ILE A 45 17.23 -7.85 -3.66
C ILE A 45 18.72 -7.49 -3.47
N LYS A 46 19.62 -8.43 -3.81
CA LYS A 46 21.07 -8.20 -3.82
C LYS A 46 21.45 -7.04 -4.74
N HIS A 47 22.46 -6.25 -4.38
CA HIS A 47 22.90 -5.05 -5.10
C HIS A 47 21.90 -3.88 -5.10
N LYS A 48 20.83 -3.95 -4.29
CA LYS A 48 19.83 -2.87 -4.16
C LYS A 48 20.46 -1.49 -3.98
N GLN A 49 21.36 -1.32 -3.01
CA GLN A 49 21.90 0.01 -2.71
C GLN A 49 22.72 0.58 -3.87
N ILE A 50 23.51 -0.27 -4.54
CA ILE A 50 24.27 0.11 -5.74
C ILE A 50 23.32 0.61 -6.83
N ILE A 51 22.20 -0.08 -7.04
CA ILE A 51 21.22 0.27 -8.08
C ILE A 51 20.43 1.53 -7.71
N LEU A 52 19.95 1.64 -6.47
CA LEU A 52 19.13 2.78 -6.04
C LEU A 52 19.93 4.08 -5.97
N ASN A 53 21.20 4.03 -5.56
CA ASN A 53 22.08 5.20 -5.55
C ASN A 53 22.48 5.66 -6.95
N ASN A 54 22.38 4.78 -7.96
CA ASN A 54 22.78 5.05 -9.34
C ASN A 54 21.60 4.83 -10.31
N ILE A 55 20.38 5.17 -9.85
CA ILE A 55 19.14 4.83 -10.55
C ILE A 55 19.02 5.47 -11.95
N GLU A 56 19.77 6.55 -12.19
CA GLU A 56 19.87 7.26 -13.47
C GLU A 56 20.80 6.56 -14.48
N LEU A 57 21.77 5.77 -14.01
CA LEU A 57 22.74 5.10 -14.87
C LEU A 57 22.14 3.85 -15.52
N SER A 58 22.67 3.45 -16.69
CA SER A 58 22.32 2.18 -17.32
C SER A 58 22.90 0.99 -16.53
N PRO A 59 22.33 -0.23 -16.66
CA PRO A 59 22.89 -1.42 -15.99
C PRO A 59 24.35 -1.68 -16.37
N LYS A 60 24.74 -1.37 -17.60
CA LYS A 60 26.11 -1.50 -18.12
C LYS A 60 27.09 -0.57 -17.41
N GLU A 61 26.72 0.69 -17.22
CA GLU A 61 27.56 1.68 -16.50
C GLU A 61 27.74 1.29 -15.03
N ILE A 62 26.65 0.91 -14.35
CA ILE A 62 26.69 0.45 -12.96
C ILE A 62 27.57 -0.80 -12.83
N ALA A 63 27.43 -1.75 -13.75
CA ALA A 63 28.21 -2.99 -13.75
C ALA A 63 29.71 -2.70 -13.89
N LYS A 64 30.09 -1.79 -14.80
CA LYS A 64 31.48 -1.35 -14.99
C LYS A 64 32.03 -0.65 -13.76
N GLN A 65 31.27 0.29 -13.17
CA GLN A 65 31.72 1.10 -12.04
C GLN A 65 31.91 0.29 -10.76
N TYR A 66 31.08 -0.72 -10.52
CA TYR A 66 31.08 -1.52 -9.28
C TYR A 66 31.63 -2.94 -9.47
N HIS A 67 32.29 -3.21 -10.60
CA HIS A 67 32.85 -4.51 -10.97
C HIS A 67 31.87 -5.68 -10.77
N GLN A 68 30.63 -5.51 -11.25
CA GLN A 68 29.58 -6.52 -11.18
C GLN A 68 29.24 -7.05 -12.57
N SER A 69 28.56 -8.19 -12.63
CA SER A 69 27.96 -8.68 -13.87
C SER A 69 26.81 -7.78 -14.32
N GLU A 70 26.84 -7.32 -15.57
CA GLU A 70 25.74 -6.55 -16.19
C GLU A 70 24.40 -7.31 -16.14
N GLN A 71 24.44 -8.62 -16.37
CA GLN A 71 23.26 -9.48 -16.28
C GLN A 71 22.70 -9.50 -14.86
N ALA A 72 23.57 -9.57 -13.84
CA ALA A 72 23.14 -9.55 -12.45
C ALA A 72 22.50 -8.19 -12.08
N ILE A 73 23.10 -7.07 -12.48
CA ILE A 73 22.55 -5.73 -12.26
C ILE A 73 21.21 -5.56 -12.98
N THR A 74 21.11 -6.00 -14.22
CA THR A 74 19.87 -5.92 -15.02
C THR A 74 18.73 -6.69 -14.35
N LYS A 75 19.00 -7.93 -13.92
CA LYS A 75 18.01 -8.78 -13.24
C LYS A 75 17.61 -8.21 -11.87
N ALA A 76 18.58 -7.72 -11.09
CA ALA A 76 18.32 -7.11 -9.80
C ALA A 76 17.46 -5.84 -9.96
N ARG A 77 17.80 -4.97 -10.92
CA ARG A 77 17.06 -3.74 -11.21
C ARG A 77 15.63 -4.05 -11.60
N TYR A 78 15.40 -5.00 -12.50
CA TYR A 78 14.06 -5.44 -12.88
C TYR A 78 13.23 -5.87 -11.65
N ARG A 79 13.80 -6.71 -10.77
CA ARG A 79 13.11 -7.18 -9.57
C ARG A 79 12.80 -6.05 -8.58
N ILE A 80 13.74 -5.12 -8.36
CA ILE A 80 13.53 -3.95 -7.49
C ILE A 80 12.33 -3.14 -7.95
N PHE A 81 12.23 -2.83 -9.25
CA PHE A 81 11.09 -2.06 -9.76
C PHE A 81 9.79 -2.87 -9.80
N LYS A 82 9.86 -4.19 -10.01
CA LYS A 82 8.70 -5.06 -9.89
C LYS A 82 8.16 -5.10 -8.46
N ASP A 83 9.03 -5.16 -7.46
CA ASP A 83 8.65 -5.10 -6.05
C ASP A 83 8.04 -3.73 -5.71
N LEU A 84 8.61 -2.64 -6.23
CA LEU A 84 8.07 -1.29 -6.08
C LEU A 84 6.66 -1.17 -6.64
N GLU A 85 6.44 -1.61 -7.89
CA GLU A 85 5.15 -1.58 -8.57
C GLU A 85 4.11 -2.44 -7.85
N SER A 86 4.53 -3.59 -7.31
CA SER A 86 3.66 -4.43 -6.47
C SER A 86 3.21 -3.68 -5.22
N ARG A 87 4.11 -2.97 -4.54
CA ARG A 87 3.78 -2.20 -3.33
C ARG A 87 2.88 -0.99 -3.60
N LEU A 88 3.18 -0.22 -4.66
CA LEU A 88 2.46 1.03 -4.96
C LEU A 88 1.19 0.82 -5.80
N SER A 89 1.00 -0.36 -6.39
CA SER A 89 0.08 -0.64 -7.51
C SER A 89 0.64 -0.22 -8.87
N LYS A 90 0.23 -0.95 -9.91
CA LYS A 90 0.56 -0.67 -11.31
C LYS A 90 -0.01 0.67 -11.80
N ASN A 91 -1.10 1.12 -11.17
CA ASN A 91 -1.81 2.35 -11.55
C ASN A 91 -1.20 3.60 -10.90
N TYR A 92 -0.23 3.45 -9.99
CA TYR A 92 0.34 4.56 -9.24
C TYR A 92 0.86 5.71 -10.12
N LEU A 93 1.65 5.38 -11.14
CA LEU A 93 2.16 6.38 -12.08
C LEU A 93 1.05 7.04 -12.88
N SER A 94 0.03 6.29 -13.28
CA SER A 94 -1.10 6.85 -14.02
C SER A 94 -1.84 7.90 -13.18
N TYR A 95 -1.97 7.69 -11.86
CA TYR A 95 -2.54 8.70 -10.96
C TYR A 95 -1.69 9.97 -10.88
N LEU A 96 -0.36 9.83 -10.80
CA LEU A 96 0.54 10.98 -10.82
C LEU A 96 0.49 11.75 -12.15
N GLU A 97 0.46 11.04 -13.27
CA GLU A 97 0.33 11.63 -14.61
C GLU A 97 -1.01 12.35 -14.79
N GLN A 98 -2.08 11.83 -14.19
CA GLN A 98 -3.42 12.42 -14.22
C GLN A 98 -3.66 13.48 -13.14
N ARG A 99 -2.63 13.84 -12.35
CA ARG A 99 -2.72 14.80 -11.24
C ARG A 99 -3.70 14.37 -10.13
N ASP A 100 -3.99 13.08 -10.01
CA ASP A 100 -4.79 12.48 -8.93
C ASP A 100 -3.92 12.26 -7.69
N TRP A 101 -3.51 13.38 -7.08
CA TRP A 101 -2.55 13.41 -5.98
C TRP A 101 -3.05 12.67 -4.75
N VAL A 102 -4.35 12.72 -4.47
CA VAL A 102 -4.95 12.06 -3.31
C VAL A 102 -4.81 10.54 -3.43
N LYS A 103 -5.18 9.95 -4.57
CA LYS A 103 -5.03 8.48 -4.74
C LYS A 103 -3.57 8.05 -4.75
N ALA A 104 -2.68 8.85 -5.34
CA ALA A 104 -1.25 8.57 -5.30
C ALA A 104 -0.71 8.65 -3.86
N ALA A 105 -1.09 9.66 -3.09
CA ALA A 105 -0.70 9.81 -1.70
C ALA A 105 -1.21 8.63 -0.85
N ASP A 106 -2.48 8.25 -1.00
CA ASP A 106 -3.08 7.13 -0.28
C ASP A 106 -2.34 5.81 -0.57
N LEU A 107 -2.00 5.53 -1.83
CA LEU A 107 -1.23 4.35 -2.21
C LEU A 107 0.20 4.38 -1.65
N LEU A 108 0.85 5.53 -1.66
CA LEU A 108 2.19 5.70 -1.09
C LEU A 108 2.17 5.50 0.43
N PHE A 109 1.19 6.09 1.11
CA PHE A 109 0.95 5.92 2.53
C PHE A 109 0.74 4.44 2.89
N LEU A 110 -0.14 3.74 2.16
CA LEU A 110 -0.39 2.32 2.38
C LEU A 110 0.85 1.46 2.10
N ALA A 111 1.66 1.80 1.09
CA ALA A 111 2.90 1.09 0.79
C ALA A 111 3.95 1.25 1.91
N LYS A 112 3.98 2.40 2.58
CA LYS A 112 4.86 2.69 3.73
C LYS A 112 4.36 2.09 5.04
N SER A 113 3.05 1.86 5.17
CA SER A 113 2.41 1.48 6.43
C SER A 113 2.28 -0.02 6.60
N HIS A 114 2.74 -0.51 7.74
CA HIS A 114 2.58 -1.89 8.20
C HIS A 114 1.62 -1.95 9.40
N ASN A 115 0.84 -3.03 9.50
CA ASN A 115 -0.09 -3.27 10.62
C ASN A 115 -1.05 -2.09 10.87
N LEU A 116 -1.60 -1.54 9.78
CA LEU A 116 -2.46 -0.35 9.83
C LEU A 116 -3.67 -0.56 10.75
N SER A 117 -4.18 -1.80 10.85
CA SER A 117 -5.27 -2.15 11.75
C SER A 117 -5.05 -1.73 13.21
N GLN A 118 -3.81 -1.76 13.71
CA GLN A 118 -3.49 -1.36 15.10
C GLN A 118 -3.68 0.14 15.35
N ASN A 119 -3.61 0.96 14.30
CA ASN A 119 -3.79 2.41 14.42
C ASN A 119 -5.25 2.84 14.26
N TYR A 120 -6.11 1.99 13.68
CA TYR A 120 -7.49 2.34 13.30
C TYR A 120 -8.54 1.56 14.09
N LEU A 121 -8.20 0.41 14.65
CA LEU A 121 -9.13 -0.46 15.36
C LEU A 121 -8.80 -0.44 16.87
N LEU A 122 -9.84 -0.52 17.70
CA LEU A 122 -9.66 -0.59 19.16
C LEU A 122 -8.96 -1.90 19.56
N ASP A 123 -7.99 -1.81 20.46
CA ASP A 123 -7.28 -2.98 20.99
C ASP A 123 -8.23 -4.00 21.65
N SER A 124 -9.29 -3.53 22.30
CA SER A 124 -10.32 -4.38 22.90
C SER A 124 -11.03 -5.23 21.86
N PHE A 125 -11.43 -4.63 20.73
CA PHE A 125 -12.04 -5.36 19.62
C PHE A 125 -11.08 -6.39 19.04
N LEU A 126 -9.82 -6.02 18.81
CA LEU A 126 -8.83 -6.96 18.27
C LEU A 126 -8.62 -8.16 19.19
N LYS A 127 -8.64 -7.95 20.52
CA LYS A 127 -8.55 -9.03 21.50
C LYS A 127 -9.77 -9.95 21.44
N GLU A 128 -10.95 -9.37 21.42
CA GLU A 128 -12.21 -10.12 21.37
C GLU A 128 -12.36 -10.93 20.08
N LEU A 129 -12.04 -10.34 18.93
CA LEU A 129 -12.00 -11.03 17.65
C LEU A 129 -11.04 -12.23 17.69
N ASN A 130 -9.84 -12.05 18.25
CA ASN A 130 -8.87 -13.14 18.40
C ASN A 130 -9.37 -14.26 19.32
N GLN A 131 -10.14 -13.92 20.36
CA GLN A 131 -10.76 -14.91 21.23
C GLN A 131 -11.86 -15.68 20.50
N SER A 132 -12.75 -14.99 19.77
CA SER A 132 -13.80 -15.63 18.95
C SER A 132 -13.22 -16.55 17.87
N ILE A 133 -12.12 -16.13 17.23
CA ILE A 133 -11.38 -16.95 16.25
C ILE A 133 -10.86 -18.25 16.87
N ARG A 134 -10.24 -18.17 18.06
CA ARG A 134 -9.69 -19.33 18.77
C ARG A 134 -10.80 -20.32 19.16
N ASN A 135 -11.96 -19.81 19.54
CA ASN A 135 -13.09 -20.63 19.95
C ASN A 135 -13.73 -21.41 18.79
N GLN A 136 -13.59 -20.94 17.54
CA GLN A 136 -14.25 -21.54 16.37
C GLN A 136 -13.45 -22.62 15.61
N ASN A 137 -12.41 -23.21 16.22
CA ASN A 137 -11.67 -24.40 15.74
C ASN A 137 -11.91 -24.79 14.26
N LYS A 138 -11.15 -24.13 13.35
CA LYS A 138 -11.11 -24.23 11.87
C LYS A 138 -11.62 -22.98 11.13
N LEU A 139 -10.92 -21.88 11.29
CA LEU A 139 -10.98 -20.77 10.33
C LEU A 139 -9.93 -21.02 9.24
N ALA A 140 -10.35 -21.61 8.12
CA ALA A 140 -9.53 -21.64 6.92
C ALA A 140 -9.50 -20.23 6.31
N TYR A 141 -8.31 -19.73 6.00
CA TYR A 141 -8.15 -18.44 5.33
C TYR A 141 -8.82 -18.49 3.96
N THR A 142 -9.81 -17.63 3.75
CA THR A 142 -10.54 -17.50 2.48
C THR A 142 -10.39 -16.08 1.96
N SER A 143 -10.14 -15.93 0.66
CA SER A 143 -10.13 -14.62 0.01
C SER A 143 -11.55 -14.24 -0.38
N TYR A 144 -11.95 -12.99 -0.10
CA TYR A 144 -13.27 -12.47 -0.46
C TYR A 144 -13.15 -11.25 -1.37
N GLN A 145 -14.22 -10.90 -2.09
CA GLN A 145 -14.33 -9.57 -2.70
C GLN A 145 -14.92 -8.60 -1.68
N LEU A 146 -14.50 -7.32 -1.70
CA LEU A 146 -14.98 -6.31 -0.74
C LEU A 146 -16.51 -6.18 -0.71
N LYS A 147 -17.17 -6.35 -1.87
CA LYS A 147 -18.62 -6.30 -2.00
C LYS A 147 -19.33 -7.40 -1.19
N ASP A 148 -18.68 -8.55 -1.00
CA ASP A 148 -19.22 -9.70 -0.26
C ASP A 148 -19.04 -9.52 1.26
N CYS A 149 -18.30 -8.48 1.68
CA CYS A 149 -18.00 -8.16 3.07
C CYS A 149 -18.79 -6.94 3.58
N ALA A 150 -19.95 -6.63 2.98
CA ALA A 150 -20.68 -5.39 3.27
C ALA A 150 -21.11 -5.24 4.74
N LYS A 151 -21.48 -6.35 5.41
CA LYS A 151 -21.87 -6.33 6.84
C LYS A 151 -20.66 -6.08 7.73
N GLU A 152 -19.56 -6.74 7.44
CA GLU A 152 -18.31 -6.65 8.18
C GLU A 152 -17.66 -5.28 8.02
N LEU A 153 -17.75 -4.70 6.82
CA LEU A 153 -17.33 -3.33 6.56
C LEU A 153 -18.10 -2.31 7.39
N LYS A 154 -19.41 -2.52 7.64
CA LYS A 154 -20.18 -1.64 8.54
C LYS A 154 -19.65 -1.69 9.97
N LEU A 155 -19.30 -2.87 10.47
CA LEU A 155 -18.64 -2.98 11.77
C LEU A 155 -17.28 -2.28 11.76
N LEU A 156 -16.46 -2.48 10.72
CA LEU A 156 -15.16 -1.82 10.65
C LEU A 156 -15.25 -0.29 10.50
N ARG A 157 -16.38 0.26 10.05
CA ARG A 157 -16.64 1.70 10.01
C ARG A 157 -17.02 2.30 11.37
N LEU A 158 -17.51 1.48 12.30
CA LEU A 158 -18.09 1.90 13.59
C LEU A 158 -17.06 2.16 14.72
N TYR A 159 -15.76 2.29 14.41
CA TYR A 159 -14.73 2.67 15.38
C TYR A 159 -14.75 4.16 15.76
N SER A 160 -15.94 4.64 16.12
CA SER A 160 -16.16 5.81 16.94
C SER A 160 -17.06 5.55 18.17
N TYR A 161 -17.59 4.34 18.42
CA TYR A 161 -18.43 4.09 19.62
C TYR A 161 -18.24 2.73 20.33
N PRO A 162 -18.52 2.64 21.66
CA PRO A 162 -18.23 1.46 22.50
C PRO A 162 -19.16 0.23 22.31
N MET A 163 -20.12 0.24 21.39
CA MET A 163 -21.15 -0.81 21.26
C MET A 163 -20.74 -2.05 20.44
N MET A 164 -19.44 -2.30 20.27
CA MET A 164 -18.94 -3.34 19.35
C MET A 164 -18.69 -4.72 19.98
N SER A 165 -18.60 -4.83 21.31
CA SER A 165 -18.40 -6.14 21.96
C SER A 165 -19.63 -7.04 21.84
N ASP A 166 -20.83 -6.46 21.95
CA ASP A 166 -22.06 -7.26 21.96
C ASP A 166 -22.31 -7.94 20.59
N LEU A 167 -21.87 -7.32 19.50
CA LEU A 167 -22.10 -7.79 18.12
C LEU A 167 -21.13 -8.88 17.66
N LEU A 168 -19.91 -8.98 18.20
CA LEU A 168 -18.96 -10.03 17.79
C LEU A 168 -19.45 -11.43 18.19
N SER A 169 -20.20 -11.52 19.28
CA SER A 169 -20.78 -12.77 19.79
C SER A 169 -21.88 -13.34 18.88
N GLU A 170 -22.51 -12.49 18.07
CA GLU A 170 -23.60 -12.84 17.15
C GLU A 170 -23.09 -13.27 15.76
N PHE A 171 -21.77 -13.18 15.52
CA PHE A 171 -21.21 -13.46 14.20
C PHE A 171 -21.06 -14.96 13.96
N ASP A 172 -21.60 -15.41 12.83
CA ASP A 172 -21.32 -16.74 12.31
C ASP A 172 -19.86 -16.84 11.83
N SER A 173 -19.40 -18.07 11.61
CA SER A 173 -18.02 -18.32 11.18
C SER A 173 -17.67 -17.63 9.86
N SER A 174 -18.63 -17.45 8.95
CA SER A 174 -18.39 -16.76 7.68
C SER A 174 -18.10 -15.28 7.88
N SER A 175 -18.86 -14.61 8.74
CA SER A 175 -18.71 -13.19 9.02
C SER A 175 -17.40 -12.91 9.76
N LEU A 176 -16.97 -13.82 10.65
CA LEU A 176 -15.65 -13.75 11.27
C LEU A 176 -14.50 -13.95 10.26
N GLN A 177 -14.62 -14.89 9.31
CA GLN A 177 -13.63 -15.07 8.24
C GLN A 177 -13.48 -13.80 7.39
N LYS A 178 -14.60 -13.15 7.06
CA LYS A 178 -14.61 -11.90 6.31
C LYS A 178 -13.99 -10.75 7.09
N LEU A 179 -14.27 -10.61 8.38
CA LEU A 179 -13.60 -9.61 9.25
C LEU A 179 -12.09 -9.84 9.29
N VAL A 180 -11.64 -11.08 9.46
CA VAL A 180 -10.22 -11.44 9.42
C VAL A 180 -9.61 -11.08 8.07
N PHE A 181 -10.26 -11.43 6.98
CA PHE A 181 -9.82 -11.07 5.63
C PHE A 181 -9.65 -9.55 5.48
N LEU A 182 -10.62 -8.76 5.91
CA LEU A 182 -10.56 -7.29 5.83
C LEU A 182 -9.40 -6.71 6.64
N ILE A 183 -9.16 -7.22 7.85
CA ILE A 183 -8.03 -6.78 8.69
C ILE A 183 -6.69 -7.14 8.04
N LEU A 184 -6.55 -8.37 7.55
CA LEU A 184 -5.35 -8.80 6.84
C LEU A 184 -5.12 -7.99 5.56
N LEU A 185 -6.19 -7.63 4.85
CA LEU A 185 -6.15 -6.79 3.65
C LEU A 185 -5.69 -5.37 4.03
N LEU A 186 -6.26 -4.78 5.08
CA LEU A 186 -5.89 -3.47 5.61
C LEU A 186 -4.41 -3.41 6.02
N ASP A 187 -3.91 -4.47 6.63
CA ASP A 187 -2.50 -4.64 7.01
C ASP A 187 -1.56 -4.89 5.81
N GLY A 188 -2.10 -5.13 4.62
CA GLY A 188 -1.31 -5.47 3.43
C GLY A 188 -0.67 -6.86 3.48
N LYS A 189 -1.26 -7.78 4.25
CA LYS A 189 -0.85 -9.19 4.33
C LYS A 189 -1.48 -10.03 3.21
N VAL A 190 -2.60 -9.57 2.65
CA VAL A 190 -3.35 -10.29 1.61
C VAL A 190 -3.98 -9.32 0.61
N GLY A 191 -4.49 -9.87 -0.51
CA GLY A 191 -5.17 -9.12 -1.56
C GLY A 191 -4.26 -8.22 -2.40
N SER A 192 -4.87 -7.44 -3.29
CA SER A 192 -4.12 -6.49 -4.14
C SER A 192 -3.99 -5.11 -3.47
N SER A 193 -2.96 -4.34 -3.85
CA SER A 193 -2.79 -2.95 -3.40
C SER A 193 -3.99 -2.06 -3.76
N THR A 194 -4.69 -2.39 -4.86
CA THR A 194 -5.92 -1.69 -5.27
C THR A 194 -7.09 -2.01 -4.33
N ASP A 195 -7.29 -3.27 -3.96
CA ASP A 195 -8.35 -3.65 -3.00
C ASP A 195 -8.07 -3.05 -1.62
N ARG A 196 -6.81 -3.06 -1.19
CA ARG A 196 -6.38 -2.42 0.06
C ARG A 196 -6.66 -0.92 0.05
N HIS A 197 -6.39 -0.25 -1.07
CA HIS A 197 -6.72 1.17 -1.24
C HIS A 197 -8.23 1.41 -1.20
N GLN A 198 -9.04 0.59 -1.87
CA GLN A 198 -10.50 0.70 -1.80
C GLN A 198 -11.01 0.52 -0.36
N LEU A 199 -10.51 -0.48 0.36
CA LEU A 199 -10.83 -0.69 1.77
C LEU A 199 -10.46 0.55 2.60
N PHE A 200 -9.23 1.05 2.45
CA PHE A 200 -8.77 2.25 3.15
C PHE A 200 -9.69 3.44 2.89
N ARG A 201 -10.09 3.69 1.63
CA ARG A 201 -11.04 4.76 1.29
C ARG A 201 -12.44 4.53 1.89
N ILE A 202 -12.94 3.29 1.95
CA ILE A 202 -14.24 2.98 2.55
C ILE A 202 -14.25 3.30 4.05
N LEU A 203 -13.14 2.98 4.73
CA LEU A 203 -12.96 3.24 6.15
C LEU A 203 -12.71 4.73 6.43
N ALA A 204 -11.84 5.40 5.67
CA ALA A 204 -11.50 6.81 5.85
C ALA A 204 -12.66 7.76 5.49
N ASN A 205 -13.45 7.45 4.44
CA ASN A 205 -14.59 8.29 4.04
C ASN A 205 -15.88 7.97 4.84
N GLY A 206 -15.81 7.14 5.87
CA GLY A 206 -16.94 6.78 6.74
C GLY A 206 -17.53 7.90 7.59
N ASN A 207 -16.97 9.11 7.54
CA ASN A 207 -17.42 10.27 8.34
C ASN A 207 -18.11 11.39 7.53
N HIS A 208 -18.26 11.25 6.22
CA HIS A 208 -18.92 12.25 5.37
C HIS A 208 -19.80 11.60 4.30
N GLN A 209 -20.99 11.15 4.72
CA GLN A 209 -22.19 11.11 3.88
C GLN A 209 -23.36 11.62 4.70
#